data_AF-A0A124SIC3-F1
#
_entry.id   AF-A0A124SIC3-F1
#
_cell.length_a   1.000
_cell.length_b   1.000
_cell.length_c   1.000
_cell.angle_alpha   90.00
_cell.angle_beta   90.00
_cell.angle_gamma   90.00
#
_symmetry.space_group_name_H-M   'P 1'
#
loop_
_entity.id
_entity.type
_entity.pdbx_description
1 polymer ?
#
loop_
_entity_poly.entity_id
_entity_poly.type
_entity_poly.pdbx_seq_one_letter_code
_entity_poly.pdbx_strand_id
1 'polypeptide(L)'
;MVREQSIESFYTKLRESALASASNTPLLIFPSTSDVDSLCALKIIGHVLESDSVRYACYPVSSFKEIHKYAGSGLSSSADDPITILLINWGCHRDLRKILEIGPVARVFVVDSHRPIHLHNLNHQNDRVVVLYTGDDETQADLSYDFDVSALAAASDLNSDDEVEEDESGSEEEYESDVDEDRDGNGNRKRRRVSEDGETDPLKLFRKLKKEYYHMGTFHGKPSGCLMYELSHFLRKNTNDLLWLACVALTDQFVHERLTNERYQAGVMELEQHINSSGNLDAVTSVTLKDGTKVCAPDASRITYEDEPRLMLLQEWNLFDSMLCSSYMATKLKTWSDNGTKKLMLLLAQMGFALDESKQKFRFMSVEIKRNMKYMFDHFLPDYGLNDFYYRGFLLLHGYSSKVSAADVVYGVTALLESSIDSNGSCASKQFGEAYDALSLRKLEKLETGMKHAIKIQRAILRQGSTAITRKGSIRSGSKFRWVKLEDSADAKLLGYPQALTKFGYFLMDALREKGAKMKPLICVCYTQGREKVLIVGVCGKPRLGAVQGNAFGIAFRNTAEETGAEFFHELFESSWIVLDAVAVNSFMIRLTEKLL
;
A
#
# COMPACT_ATOMS: atom_id res chain seq x y z
N MET A 1 -24.14 -4.19 -15.98
CA MET A 1 -23.22 -3.17 -15.45
C MET A 1 -22.09 -3.91 -14.75
N VAL A 2 -20.86 -3.65 -15.20
CA VAL A 2 -19.61 -4.40 -14.91
C VAL A 2 -18.78 -3.67 -13.87
N ARG A 3 -18.76 -2.33 -13.96
CA ARG A 3 -18.28 -1.42 -12.93
C ARG A 3 -19.40 -1.16 -11.93
N GLU A 4 -19.17 -1.48 -10.65
CA GLU A 4 -20.12 -1.18 -9.58
C GLU A 4 -19.68 0.08 -8.84
N GLN A 5 -20.52 1.12 -8.92
CA GLN A 5 -20.29 2.39 -8.23
C GLN A 5 -20.85 2.39 -6.80
N SER A 6 -21.71 1.41 -6.46
CA SER A 6 -22.29 1.26 -5.13
C SER A 6 -21.87 -0.08 -4.52
N ILE A 7 -21.44 -0.02 -3.26
CA ILE A 7 -21.09 -1.17 -2.44
C ILE A 7 -22.29 -2.13 -2.26
N GLU A 8 -23.51 -1.59 -2.17
CA GLU A 8 -24.74 -2.37 -2.05
C GLU A 8 -25.01 -3.22 -3.30
N SER A 9 -24.95 -2.58 -4.47
CA SER A 9 -25.19 -3.25 -5.75
C SER A 9 -24.13 -4.33 -6.00
N PHE A 10 -22.87 -4.03 -5.68
CA PHE A 10 -21.78 -5.00 -5.73
C PHE A 10 -22.04 -6.24 -4.89
N TYR A 11 -22.38 -6.06 -3.61
CA TYR A 11 -22.63 -7.19 -2.71
C TYR A 11 -23.88 -8.00 -3.10
N THR A 12 -24.94 -7.32 -3.57
CA THR A 12 -26.16 -7.98 -4.04
C THR A 12 -25.84 -8.93 -5.20
N LYS A 13 -25.08 -8.47 -6.20
CA LYS A 13 -24.64 -9.30 -7.33
C LYS A 13 -23.73 -10.43 -6.90
N LEU A 14 -22.78 -10.17 -6.00
CA LEU A 14 -21.89 -11.20 -5.47
C LEU A 14 -22.69 -12.31 -4.78
N ARG A 15 -23.64 -11.93 -3.93
CA ARG A 15 -24.49 -12.86 -3.19
C ARG A 15 -25.38 -13.68 -4.12
N GLU A 16 -26.03 -13.04 -5.09
CA GLU A 16 -26.84 -13.73 -6.10
C GLU A 16 -26.01 -14.74 -6.91
N SER A 17 -24.82 -14.34 -7.36
CA SER A 17 -23.89 -15.20 -8.08
C SER A 17 -23.44 -16.39 -7.21
N ALA A 18 -23.07 -16.12 -5.95
CA ALA A 18 -22.63 -17.15 -5.01
C ALA A 18 -23.76 -18.15 -4.66
N LEU A 19 -25.00 -17.67 -4.55
CA LEU A 19 -26.17 -18.53 -4.33
C LEU A 19 -26.50 -19.39 -5.56
N ALA A 20 -26.32 -18.84 -6.77
CA ALA A 20 -26.49 -19.58 -8.01
C ALA A 20 -25.44 -20.70 -8.18
N SER A 21 -24.19 -20.47 -7.75
CA SER A 21 -23.14 -21.50 -7.77
C SER A 21 -23.18 -22.48 -6.61
N ALA A 22 -23.94 -22.18 -5.55
CA ALA A 22 -23.88 -22.89 -4.28
C ALA A 22 -24.12 -24.41 -4.38
N SER A 23 -24.94 -24.89 -5.32
CA SER A 23 -25.19 -26.34 -5.48
C SER A 23 -23.92 -27.13 -5.79
N ASN A 24 -22.98 -26.51 -6.52
CA ASN A 24 -21.79 -27.17 -7.03
C ASN A 24 -20.52 -26.67 -6.34
N THR A 25 -20.38 -25.35 -6.20
CA THR A 25 -19.18 -24.70 -5.67
C THR A 25 -19.52 -23.60 -4.66
N PRO A 26 -18.83 -23.56 -3.50
CA PRO A 26 -18.92 -22.39 -2.62
C PRO A 26 -18.29 -21.18 -3.31
N LEU A 27 -18.57 -19.98 -2.79
CA LEU A 27 -17.84 -18.78 -3.18
C LEU A 27 -16.33 -18.97 -2.92
N LEU A 28 -15.49 -18.82 -3.94
CA LEU A 28 -14.04 -18.94 -3.80
C LEU A 28 -13.44 -17.55 -3.55
N ILE A 29 -12.82 -17.34 -2.39
CA ILE A 29 -12.21 -16.07 -2.00
C ILE A 29 -10.69 -16.19 -2.08
N PHE A 30 -10.06 -15.29 -2.83
CA PHE A 30 -8.62 -15.23 -3.03
C PHE A 30 -8.05 -13.89 -2.55
N PRO A 31 -7.68 -13.80 -1.26
CA PRO A 31 -7.02 -12.62 -0.70
C PRO A 31 -5.53 -12.59 -1.05
N SER A 32 -5.01 -11.40 -1.31
CA SER A 32 -3.57 -11.14 -1.37
C SER A 32 -2.87 -11.57 -0.08
N THR A 33 -1.71 -12.22 -0.19
CA THR A 33 -0.88 -12.62 0.95
C THR A 33 0.09 -11.55 1.45
N SER A 34 0.11 -10.36 0.86
CA SER A 34 1.23 -9.42 1.00
C SER A 34 0.93 -8.16 1.81
N ASP A 35 -0.32 -7.93 2.21
CA ASP A 35 -0.75 -6.70 2.87
C ASP A 35 -1.75 -6.95 4.01
N VAL A 36 -1.77 -6.03 4.97
CA VAL A 36 -2.63 -6.14 6.17
C VAL A 36 -4.07 -5.76 5.84
N ASP A 37 -4.28 -4.88 4.86
CA ASP A 37 -5.61 -4.47 4.41
C ASP A 37 -6.41 -5.68 3.85
N SER A 38 -5.77 -6.58 3.10
CA SER A 38 -6.35 -7.82 2.59
C SER A 38 -6.87 -8.73 3.71
N LEU A 39 -6.09 -8.88 4.79
CA LEU A 39 -6.52 -9.63 5.97
C LEU A 39 -7.71 -8.99 6.67
N CYS A 40 -7.73 -7.66 6.78
CA CYS A 40 -8.81 -6.90 7.40
C CYS A 40 -10.09 -7.03 6.56
N ALA A 41 -10.01 -6.79 5.25
CA ALA A 41 -11.10 -6.95 4.31
C ALA A 41 -11.67 -8.37 4.35
N LEU A 42 -10.82 -9.41 4.34
CA LEU A 42 -11.24 -10.81 4.45
C LEU A 42 -12.03 -11.10 5.73
N LYS A 43 -11.57 -10.62 6.88
CA LYS A 43 -12.28 -10.81 8.16
C LYS A 43 -13.65 -10.12 8.15
N ILE A 44 -13.72 -8.91 7.60
CA ILE A 44 -14.96 -8.13 7.55
C ILE A 44 -15.97 -8.78 6.60
N ILE A 45 -15.58 -9.10 5.37
CA ILE A 45 -16.49 -9.75 4.40
C ILE A 45 -16.89 -11.15 4.87
N GLY A 46 -15.98 -11.90 5.49
CA GLY A 46 -16.28 -13.20 6.10
C GLY A 46 -17.43 -13.10 7.10
N HIS A 47 -17.40 -12.12 8.01
CA HIS A 47 -18.49 -11.90 8.96
C HIS A 47 -19.84 -11.60 8.28
N VAL A 48 -19.82 -10.78 7.21
CA VAL A 48 -21.01 -10.43 6.45
C VAL A 48 -21.60 -11.66 5.75
N LEU A 49 -20.75 -12.46 5.11
CA LEU A 49 -21.12 -13.69 4.40
C LEU A 49 -21.65 -14.78 5.35
N GLU A 50 -20.98 -14.98 6.49
CA GLU A 50 -21.44 -15.90 7.55
C GLU A 50 -22.83 -15.50 8.06
N SER A 51 -23.04 -14.19 8.28
CA SER A 51 -24.35 -13.66 8.70
C SER A 51 -25.46 -13.88 7.67
N ASP A 52 -25.11 -13.96 6.37
CA ASP A 52 -26.04 -14.29 5.28
C ASP A 52 -26.10 -15.79 4.93
N SER A 53 -25.41 -16.63 5.70
CA SER A 53 -25.30 -18.09 5.45
C SER A 53 -24.75 -18.42 4.06
N VAL A 54 -23.88 -17.57 3.50
CA VAL A 54 -23.20 -17.83 2.24
C VAL A 54 -22.00 -18.74 2.50
N ARG A 55 -21.97 -19.92 1.87
CA ARG A 55 -20.81 -20.83 1.96
C ARG A 55 -19.67 -20.29 1.10
N TYR A 56 -18.49 -20.17 1.70
CA TYR A 56 -17.28 -19.77 1.00
C TYR A 56 -16.08 -20.64 1.38
N ALA A 57 -15.07 -20.64 0.53
CA ALA A 57 -13.76 -21.22 0.78
C ALA A 57 -12.69 -20.17 0.49
N CYS A 58 -11.71 -20.03 1.37
CA CYS A 58 -10.68 -19.00 1.28
C CYS A 58 -9.31 -19.62 0.97
N TYR A 59 -8.66 -19.11 -0.07
CA TYR A 59 -7.34 -19.56 -0.52
C TYR A 59 -6.44 -18.34 -0.69
N PRO A 60 -5.54 -18.05 0.28
CA PRO A 60 -4.59 -16.96 0.16
C PRO A 60 -3.63 -17.20 -1.00
N VAL A 61 -3.39 -16.15 -1.80
CA VAL A 61 -2.63 -16.25 -3.04
C VAL A 61 -1.64 -15.11 -3.23
N SER A 62 -0.62 -15.44 -4.02
CA SER A 62 0.53 -14.59 -4.39
C SER A 62 0.84 -14.61 -5.88
N SER A 63 0.08 -15.38 -6.69
CA SER A 63 0.23 -15.45 -8.14
C SER A 63 -1.06 -15.95 -8.82
N PHE A 64 -1.23 -15.64 -10.11
CA PHE A 64 -2.38 -16.13 -10.89
C PHE A 64 -2.35 -17.66 -11.07
N LYS A 65 -1.15 -18.26 -11.05
CA LYS A 65 -0.97 -19.72 -11.07
C LYS A 65 -1.69 -20.41 -9.91
N GLU A 66 -1.75 -19.77 -8.75
CA GLU A 66 -2.44 -20.33 -7.58
C GLU A 66 -3.96 -20.25 -7.72
N ILE A 67 -4.53 -19.21 -8.34
CA ILE A 67 -5.95 -19.21 -8.69
C ILE A 67 -6.24 -20.39 -9.60
N HIS A 68 -5.46 -20.56 -10.67
CA HIS A 68 -5.62 -21.67 -11.63
C HIS A 68 -5.53 -23.04 -10.95
N LYS A 69 -4.67 -23.20 -9.95
CA LYS A 69 -4.57 -24.43 -9.16
C LYS A 69 -5.88 -24.78 -8.42
N TYR A 70 -6.59 -23.80 -7.88
CA TYR A 70 -7.80 -24.04 -7.09
C TYR A 70 -9.10 -23.92 -7.88
N ALA A 71 -9.14 -23.10 -8.93
CA ALA A 71 -10.34 -22.78 -9.69
C ALA A 71 -10.23 -23.06 -11.20
N GLY A 72 -9.02 -23.30 -11.75
CA GLY A 72 -8.75 -23.32 -13.19
C GLY A 72 -9.57 -24.33 -13.98
N SER A 73 -9.80 -25.53 -13.45
CA SER A 73 -10.63 -26.55 -14.11
C SER A 73 -12.08 -26.12 -14.31
N GLY A 74 -12.58 -25.21 -13.47
CA GLY A 74 -13.93 -24.68 -13.55
C GLY A 74 -14.02 -23.31 -14.21
N LEU A 75 -12.95 -22.51 -14.14
CA LEU A 75 -12.87 -21.19 -14.79
C LEU A 75 -12.99 -21.30 -16.31
N SER A 76 -12.27 -22.24 -16.93
CA SER A 76 -12.23 -22.42 -18.38
C SER A 76 -13.24 -23.45 -18.89
N SER A 77 -14.03 -24.06 -17.99
CA SER A 77 -14.98 -25.12 -18.35
C SER A 77 -16.18 -24.56 -19.12
N SER A 78 -16.61 -25.31 -20.13
CA SER A 78 -17.90 -25.10 -20.81
C SER A 78 -19.06 -25.86 -20.13
N ALA A 79 -18.80 -26.53 -19.01
CA ALA A 79 -19.86 -27.15 -18.21
C ALA A 79 -20.79 -26.07 -17.64
N ASP A 80 -22.10 -26.36 -17.58
CA ASP A 80 -23.16 -25.43 -17.14
C ASP A 80 -23.09 -25.03 -15.64
N ASP A 81 -22.04 -25.42 -14.92
CA ASP A 81 -21.91 -25.17 -13.49
C ASP A 81 -21.27 -23.78 -13.24
N PRO A 82 -22.01 -22.79 -12.74
CA PRO A 82 -21.47 -21.45 -12.53
C PRO A 82 -20.45 -21.45 -11.39
N ILE A 83 -19.42 -20.60 -11.52
CA ILE A 83 -18.38 -20.40 -10.51
C ILE A 83 -18.30 -18.93 -10.18
N THR A 84 -18.29 -18.64 -8.89
CA THR A 84 -18.15 -17.27 -8.37
C THR A 84 -16.85 -17.15 -7.60
N ILE A 85 -16.06 -16.14 -7.97
CA ILE A 85 -14.78 -15.81 -7.35
C ILE A 85 -14.83 -14.41 -6.76
N LEU A 86 -14.21 -14.20 -5.60
CA LEU A 86 -13.92 -12.89 -5.02
C LEU A 86 -12.41 -12.70 -4.84
N LEU A 87 -11.83 -11.73 -5.53
CA LEU A 87 -10.45 -11.28 -5.34
C LEU A 87 -10.42 -10.11 -4.36
N ILE A 88 -9.52 -10.16 -3.37
CA ILE A 88 -9.34 -9.11 -2.35
C ILE A 88 -7.92 -8.57 -2.42
N ASN A 89 -7.81 -7.26 -2.64
CA ASN A 89 -6.56 -6.49 -2.71
C ASN A 89 -5.55 -6.94 -3.77
N TRP A 90 -6.06 -7.50 -4.87
CA TRP A 90 -5.26 -7.74 -6.06
C TRP A 90 -6.15 -8.00 -7.29
N GLY A 91 -5.54 -7.89 -8.48
CA GLY A 91 -6.15 -8.23 -9.76
C GLY A 91 -6.51 -7.03 -10.65
N CYS A 92 -6.54 -5.80 -10.12
CA CYS A 92 -6.96 -4.64 -10.90
C CYS A 92 -6.04 -4.29 -12.07
N HIS A 93 -4.71 -4.40 -11.94
CA HIS A 93 -3.75 -3.97 -12.97
C HIS A 93 -3.65 -4.86 -14.22
N ARG A 94 -4.39 -5.96 -14.26
CA ARG A 94 -4.21 -7.04 -15.23
C ARG A 94 -5.51 -7.33 -15.95
N ASP A 95 -5.46 -7.71 -17.23
CA ASP A 95 -6.65 -8.25 -17.91
C ASP A 95 -7.03 -9.61 -17.29
N LEU A 96 -8.00 -9.59 -16.38
CA LEU A 96 -8.43 -10.79 -15.68
C LEU A 96 -9.13 -11.77 -16.61
N ARG A 97 -9.85 -11.28 -17.63
CA ARG A 97 -10.54 -12.14 -18.60
C ARG A 97 -9.54 -12.99 -19.37
N LYS A 98 -8.44 -12.38 -19.83
CA LYS A 98 -7.37 -13.07 -20.56
C LYS A 98 -6.54 -13.96 -19.64
N ILE A 99 -6.03 -13.43 -18.52
CA ILE A 99 -5.07 -14.13 -17.65
C ILE A 99 -5.69 -15.32 -16.92
N LEU A 100 -6.95 -15.23 -16.52
CA LEU A 100 -7.67 -16.32 -15.86
C LEU A 100 -8.45 -17.20 -16.84
N GLU A 101 -8.40 -16.90 -18.14
CA GLU A 101 -9.13 -17.63 -19.18
C GLU A 101 -10.63 -17.80 -18.84
N ILE A 102 -11.24 -16.73 -18.29
CA ILE A 102 -12.57 -16.82 -17.66
C ILE A 102 -13.61 -17.23 -18.69
N GLY A 103 -14.30 -18.36 -18.48
CA GLY A 103 -15.40 -18.85 -19.30
C GLY A 103 -16.69 -18.04 -19.17
N PRO A 104 -17.71 -18.32 -19.99
CA PRO A 104 -18.96 -17.55 -20.01
C PRO A 104 -19.82 -17.71 -18.74
N VAL A 105 -19.65 -18.79 -17.99
CA VAL A 105 -20.44 -19.11 -16.78
C VAL A 105 -19.74 -18.72 -15.48
N ALA A 106 -18.48 -18.27 -15.57
CA ALA A 106 -17.70 -17.85 -14.42
C ALA A 106 -17.81 -16.32 -14.21
N ARG A 107 -17.90 -15.91 -12.95
CA ARG A 107 -17.94 -14.50 -12.53
C ARG A 107 -16.84 -14.22 -11.51
N VAL A 108 -16.06 -13.17 -11.76
CA VAL A 108 -14.96 -12.73 -10.88
C VAL A 108 -15.29 -11.36 -10.32
N PHE A 109 -15.47 -11.28 -9.01
CA PHE A 109 -15.67 -10.04 -8.26
C PHE A 109 -14.33 -9.55 -7.71
N VAL A 110 -14.08 -8.25 -7.78
CA VAL A 110 -12.79 -7.65 -7.39
C VAL A 110 -13.03 -6.48 -6.44
N VAL A 111 -12.42 -6.56 -5.26
CA VAL A 111 -12.29 -5.46 -4.30
C VAL A 111 -10.80 -5.21 -4.15
N ASP A 112 -10.29 -4.14 -4.76
CA ASP A 112 -8.87 -3.87 -4.81
C ASP A 112 -8.60 -2.37 -4.81
N SER A 113 -7.63 -1.94 -4.01
CA SER A 113 -7.23 -0.54 -3.86
C SER A 113 -6.24 -0.09 -4.93
N HIS A 114 -5.64 -1.00 -5.68
CA HIS A 114 -4.62 -0.67 -6.67
C HIS A 114 -5.15 0.07 -7.91
N ARG A 115 -4.41 1.09 -8.36
CA ARG A 115 -4.71 1.88 -9.56
C ARG A 115 -3.47 2.02 -10.45
N PRO A 116 -3.62 2.25 -11.77
CA PRO A 116 -4.88 2.25 -12.54
C PRO A 116 -5.49 0.84 -12.67
N ILE A 117 -6.81 0.77 -12.87
CA ILE A 117 -7.52 -0.48 -13.15
C ILE A 117 -7.40 -0.77 -14.65
N HIS A 118 -7.08 -2.00 -15.02
CA HIS A 118 -6.99 -2.38 -16.42
C HIS A 118 -8.31 -2.09 -17.16
N LEU A 119 -8.23 -1.41 -18.31
CA LEU A 119 -9.42 -0.93 -19.03
C LEU A 119 -10.40 -2.07 -19.40
N HIS A 120 -9.91 -3.26 -19.74
CA HIS A 120 -10.77 -4.43 -20.01
C HIS A 120 -11.61 -4.86 -18.81
N ASN A 121 -11.13 -4.64 -17.57
CA ASN A 121 -11.90 -4.95 -16.37
C ASN A 121 -13.00 -3.92 -16.09
N LEU A 122 -12.85 -2.70 -16.62
CA LEU A 122 -13.85 -1.62 -16.52
C LEU A 122 -14.83 -1.58 -17.71
N ASN A 123 -14.50 -2.27 -18.81
CA ASN A 123 -15.31 -2.25 -20.01
C ASN A 123 -16.67 -2.92 -19.76
N HIS A 124 -17.76 -2.17 -20.01
CA HIS A 124 -19.14 -2.61 -19.87
C HIS A 124 -19.52 -3.87 -20.68
N GLN A 125 -18.76 -4.21 -21.73
CA GLN A 125 -18.93 -5.44 -22.52
C GLN A 125 -18.36 -6.68 -21.81
N ASN A 126 -17.48 -6.51 -20.82
CA ASN A 126 -16.89 -7.60 -20.07
C ASN A 126 -17.80 -8.01 -18.91
N ASP A 127 -18.82 -8.80 -19.19
CA ASP A 127 -19.76 -9.23 -18.15
C ASP A 127 -19.12 -10.14 -17.08
N ARG A 128 -17.99 -10.78 -17.38
CA ARG A 128 -17.34 -11.81 -16.55
C ARG A 128 -16.64 -11.28 -15.30
N VAL A 129 -16.23 -10.01 -15.32
CA VAL A 129 -15.50 -9.37 -14.22
C VAL A 129 -16.40 -8.30 -13.60
N VAL A 130 -16.41 -8.15 -12.28
CA VAL A 130 -17.17 -7.12 -11.60
C VAL A 130 -16.23 -6.42 -10.62
N VAL A 131 -15.91 -5.16 -10.89
CA VAL A 131 -14.97 -4.39 -10.04
C VAL A 131 -15.75 -3.41 -9.18
N LEU A 132 -15.50 -3.42 -7.87
CA LEU A 132 -15.97 -2.38 -6.97
C LEU A 132 -15.10 -1.13 -7.16
N TYR A 133 -15.65 -0.12 -7.84
CA TYR A 133 -14.98 1.17 -8.05
C TYR A 133 -15.99 2.30 -7.86
N THR A 134 -16.11 2.73 -6.61
CA THR A 134 -17.14 3.66 -6.15
C THR A 134 -16.94 5.07 -6.73
N GLY A 135 -18.01 5.85 -6.78
CA GLY A 135 -17.92 7.26 -7.23
C GLY A 135 -17.03 8.10 -6.32
N ASP A 136 -17.09 7.86 -5.01
CA ASP A 136 -16.23 8.55 -4.03
C ASP A 136 -14.75 8.21 -4.24
N ASP A 137 -14.44 6.96 -4.57
CA ASP A 137 -13.05 6.55 -4.80
C ASP A 137 -12.47 7.15 -6.09
N GLU A 138 -13.28 7.25 -7.15
CA GLU A 138 -12.87 7.92 -8.39
C GLU A 138 -12.70 9.43 -8.21
N THR A 139 -13.65 10.10 -7.56
CA THR A 139 -13.65 11.56 -7.42
C THR A 139 -12.57 12.07 -6.48
N GLN A 140 -12.23 11.28 -5.46
CA GLN A 140 -11.25 11.70 -4.48
C GLN A 140 -9.83 11.26 -4.84
N ALA A 141 -9.61 10.46 -5.89
CA ALA A 141 -8.31 9.85 -6.25
C ALA A 141 -7.12 10.84 -6.14
N ASP A 142 -5.99 10.38 -5.59
CA ASP A 142 -4.77 11.22 -5.45
C ASP A 142 -4.30 11.77 -6.81
N LEU A 143 -4.54 11.00 -7.86
CA LEU A 143 -4.37 11.36 -9.25
C LEU A 143 -5.75 11.34 -9.93
N SER A 144 -6.15 12.47 -10.48
CA SER A 144 -7.39 12.58 -11.27
C SER A 144 -7.09 12.39 -12.76
N TYR A 145 -8.03 11.75 -13.47
CA TYR A 145 -8.00 11.68 -14.92
C TYR A 145 -8.75 12.90 -15.49
N ASP A 146 -8.14 13.60 -16.45
CA ASP A 146 -8.76 14.76 -17.12
C ASP A 146 -9.78 14.35 -18.20
N PHE A 147 -10.12 13.06 -18.26
CA PHE A 147 -11.03 12.46 -19.23
C PHE A 147 -11.91 11.39 -18.60
N ASP A 148 -13.00 11.04 -19.28
CA ASP A 148 -13.91 9.99 -18.82
C ASP A 148 -13.30 8.60 -19.02
N VAL A 149 -12.85 8.01 -17.91
CA VAL A 149 -12.28 6.64 -17.88
C VAL A 149 -13.30 5.59 -18.31
N SER A 150 -14.59 5.81 -18.05
CA SER A 150 -15.65 4.87 -18.43
C SER A 150 -15.85 4.87 -19.94
N ALA A 151 -15.81 6.05 -20.56
CA ALA A 151 -15.85 6.19 -22.01
C ALA A 151 -14.59 5.57 -22.67
N LEU A 152 -13.41 5.79 -22.07
CA LEU A 152 -12.16 5.18 -22.53
C LEU A 152 -12.21 3.66 -22.46
N ALA A 153 -12.68 3.10 -21.34
CA ALA A 153 -12.83 1.65 -21.17
C ALA A 153 -13.86 1.06 -22.15
N ALA A 154 -14.94 1.79 -22.44
CA ALA A 154 -15.96 1.37 -23.40
C ALA A 154 -15.46 1.32 -24.85
N ALA A 155 -14.47 2.14 -25.20
CA ALA A 155 -13.87 2.18 -26.53
C ALA A 155 -12.79 1.11 -26.76
N SER A 156 -12.30 0.45 -25.70
CA SER A 156 -11.28 -0.60 -25.78
C SER A 156 -11.89 -1.92 -26.29
N ASP A 157 -11.26 -2.54 -27.29
CA ASP A 157 -11.70 -3.84 -27.83
C ASP A 157 -11.20 -4.98 -26.94
N LEU A 158 -12.13 -5.75 -26.37
CA LEU A 158 -11.78 -6.86 -25.49
C LEU A 158 -11.03 -8.02 -26.17
N ASN A 159 -10.93 -8.03 -27.49
CA ASN A 159 -10.19 -9.04 -28.25
C ASN A 159 -8.84 -8.54 -28.77
N SER A 160 -8.53 -7.24 -28.64
CA SER A 160 -7.19 -6.75 -28.99
C SER A 160 -6.19 -7.14 -27.91
N ASP A 161 -4.96 -7.47 -28.34
CA ASP A 161 -3.87 -7.67 -27.40
C ASP A 161 -3.37 -6.30 -26.94
N ASP A 162 -4.11 -5.73 -26.00
CA ASP A 162 -4.01 -4.33 -25.62
C ASP A 162 -2.85 -4.05 -24.65
N GLU A 163 -1.80 -4.89 -24.66
CA GLU A 163 -0.54 -4.63 -23.97
C GLU A 163 0.02 -3.28 -24.46
N VAL A 164 0.58 -2.51 -23.53
CA VAL A 164 1.07 -1.16 -23.81
C VAL A 164 2.36 -1.28 -24.62
N GLU A 165 2.23 -1.57 -25.91
CA GLU A 165 3.32 -1.44 -26.87
C GLU A 165 3.65 0.05 -26.95
N GLU A 166 4.79 0.42 -26.37
CA GLU A 166 5.44 1.68 -26.70
C GLU A 166 5.92 1.57 -28.14
N ASP A 167 5.03 1.81 -29.10
CA ASP A 167 5.44 2.08 -30.47
C ASP A 167 6.38 3.30 -30.44
N GLU A 168 7.67 3.04 -30.60
CA GLU A 168 8.70 4.03 -30.96
C GLU A 168 8.40 4.55 -32.39
N SER A 169 7.34 5.35 -32.55
CA SER A 169 7.17 6.14 -33.77
C SER A 169 6.46 7.49 -33.51
N GLY A 170 7.30 8.49 -33.21
CA GLY A 170 7.24 9.81 -33.85
C GLY A 170 6.13 10.78 -33.48
N SER A 171 6.42 11.70 -32.56
CA SER A 171 6.61 13.13 -32.86
C SER A 171 6.92 13.86 -31.55
N GLU A 172 8.10 14.45 -31.45
CA GLU A 172 8.38 15.50 -30.49
C GLU A 172 7.46 16.69 -30.86
N GLU A 173 6.33 16.84 -30.17
CA GLU A 173 5.69 18.15 -30.12
C GLU A 173 6.49 18.97 -29.11
N GLU A 174 7.40 19.78 -29.65
CA GLU A 174 8.05 20.89 -28.95
C GLU A 174 7.00 21.66 -28.17
N TYR A 175 7.19 21.77 -26.85
CA TYR A 175 6.52 22.78 -26.06
C TYR A 175 6.98 24.15 -26.59
N GLU A 176 6.21 24.77 -27.48
CA GLU A 176 6.37 26.19 -27.77
C GLU A 176 6.14 26.93 -26.45
N SER A 177 7.24 27.48 -25.92
CA SER A 177 7.20 28.42 -24.81
C SER A 177 6.84 29.77 -25.40
N ASP A 178 5.62 30.23 -25.10
CA ASP A 178 5.22 31.62 -25.26
C ASP A 178 6.19 32.51 -24.49
N VAL A 179 7.10 33.17 -25.22
CA VAL A 179 7.85 34.32 -24.72
C VAL A 179 7.56 35.48 -25.67
N ASP A 180 6.83 36.44 -25.11
CA ASP A 180 6.35 37.66 -25.76
C ASP A 180 7.43 38.41 -26.56
N GLU A 181 6.95 38.96 -27.68
CA GLU A 181 7.66 39.79 -28.64
C GLU A 181 8.24 41.07 -28.04
N ASP A 182 9.41 41.49 -28.53
CA ASP A 182 9.63 42.90 -28.83
C ASP A 182 10.60 43.10 -30.03
N ARG A 183 10.04 43.74 -31.06
CA ARG A 183 10.64 44.61 -32.10
C ARG A 183 11.18 44.08 -33.44
N ASP A 184 10.44 44.52 -34.46
CA ASP A 184 10.83 45.14 -35.73
C ASP A 184 11.41 44.28 -36.86
N GLY A 185 10.64 44.15 -37.94
CA GLY A 185 11.23 43.81 -39.26
C GLY A 185 10.31 43.20 -40.32
N ASN A 186 9.32 43.96 -40.79
CA ASN A 186 8.82 44.01 -42.17
C ASN A 186 9.01 42.77 -43.09
N GLY A 187 7.94 42.01 -43.38
CA GLY A 187 7.96 41.04 -44.49
C GLY A 187 6.73 40.15 -44.67
N ASN A 188 5.86 40.50 -45.63
CA ASN A 188 4.87 39.66 -46.33
C ASN A 188 3.89 38.79 -45.52
N ARG A 189 2.70 39.36 -45.32
CA ARG A 189 1.44 38.67 -44.94
C ARG A 189 1.07 37.55 -45.93
N LYS A 190 1.44 36.31 -45.61
CA LYS A 190 0.75 35.12 -46.10
C LYS A 190 -0.36 34.80 -45.09
N ARG A 191 -1.60 35.15 -45.43
CA ARG A 191 -2.81 34.70 -44.70
C ARG A 191 -2.81 33.17 -44.66
N ARG A 192 -2.28 32.58 -43.59
CA ARG A 192 -2.53 31.18 -43.24
C ARG A 192 -3.92 31.15 -42.63
N ARG A 193 -4.88 30.65 -43.41
CA ARG A 193 -6.22 30.31 -42.92
C ARG A 193 -6.04 29.45 -41.67
N VAL A 194 -6.57 29.92 -40.55
CA VAL A 194 -6.93 29.06 -39.42
C VAL A 194 -8.05 28.17 -39.97
N SER A 195 -7.69 26.94 -40.36
CA SER A 195 -8.65 25.87 -40.52
C SER A 195 -8.94 25.34 -39.12
N GLU A 196 -9.96 25.91 -38.48
CA GLU A 196 -10.82 25.15 -37.57
C GLU A 196 -11.45 24.03 -38.41
N ASP A 197 -10.83 22.85 -38.42
CA ASP A 197 -11.40 21.56 -38.82
C ASP A 197 -10.26 20.54 -38.81
N GLY A 198 -9.92 20.10 -37.60
CA GLY A 198 -9.13 18.89 -37.39
C GLY A 198 -9.98 17.93 -36.60
N GLU A 199 -10.95 17.27 -37.25
CA GLU A 199 -11.58 16.06 -36.70
C GLU A 199 -10.45 15.15 -36.23
N THR A 200 -10.25 15.13 -34.91
CA THR A 200 -9.18 14.33 -34.32
C THR A 200 -9.64 12.90 -34.48
N ASP A 201 -9.03 12.17 -35.42
CA ASP A 201 -9.32 10.76 -35.69
C ASP A 201 -9.59 10.03 -34.36
N PRO A 202 -10.82 9.49 -34.14
CA PRO A 202 -11.21 8.89 -32.86
C PRO A 202 -10.24 7.80 -32.40
N LEU A 203 -9.60 7.09 -33.34
CA LEU A 203 -8.58 6.08 -33.04
C LEU A 203 -7.28 6.69 -32.49
N LYS A 204 -6.86 7.85 -33.03
CA LYS A 204 -5.70 8.58 -32.51
C LYS A 204 -5.97 9.15 -31.13
N LEU A 205 -7.17 9.70 -30.92
CA LEU A 205 -7.59 10.18 -29.61
C LEU A 205 -7.61 9.05 -28.57
N PHE A 206 -8.21 7.91 -28.92
CA PHE A 206 -8.23 6.72 -28.06
C PHE A 206 -6.81 6.27 -27.66
N ARG A 207 -5.89 6.13 -28.64
CA ARG A 207 -4.49 5.75 -28.37
C ARG A 207 -3.79 6.75 -27.45
N LYS A 208 -4.01 8.05 -27.66
CA LYS A 208 -3.45 9.11 -26.82
C LYS A 208 -3.94 8.98 -25.37
N LEU A 209 -5.26 8.90 -25.17
CA LEU A 209 -5.87 8.80 -23.83
C LEU A 209 -5.50 7.48 -23.12
N LYS A 210 -5.44 6.36 -23.85
CA LYS A 210 -4.97 5.08 -23.32
C LYS A 210 -3.52 5.17 -22.84
N LYS A 211 -2.64 5.80 -23.62
CA LYS A 211 -1.25 6.02 -23.24
C LYS A 211 -1.17 6.88 -21.98
N GLU A 212 -1.91 7.98 -21.94
CA GLU A 212 -1.97 8.89 -20.79
C GLU A 212 -2.46 8.16 -19.52
N TYR A 213 -3.52 7.37 -19.63
CA TYR A 213 -4.10 6.58 -18.54
C TYR A 213 -3.08 5.68 -17.84
N TYR A 214 -2.28 4.93 -18.61
CA TYR A 214 -1.28 4.02 -18.05
C TYR A 214 0.04 4.72 -17.70
N HIS A 215 0.39 5.82 -18.38
CA HIS A 215 1.58 6.61 -18.10
C HIS A 215 1.52 7.36 -16.76
N MET A 216 0.31 7.57 -16.21
CA MET A 216 0.13 8.10 -14.86
C MET A 216 0.81 7.24 -13.78
N GLY A 217 1.17 5.98 -14.07
CA GLY A 217 1.87 5.11 -13.12
C GLY A 217 0.96 4.57 -12.02
N THR A 218 1.50 3.76 -11.12
CA THR A 218 0.70 3.08 -10.11
C THR A 218 0.53 3.89 -8.83
N PHE A 219 -0.68 3.80 -8.26
CA PHE A 219 -1.09 4.45 -7.02
C PHE A 219 -2.20 3.63 -6.35
N HIS A 220 -2.73 4.12 -5.24
CA HIS A 220 -3.77 3.45 -4.46
C HIS A 220 -5.01 4.34 -4.30
N GLY A 221 -6.18 3.70 -4.33
CA GLY A 221 -7.46 4.25 -3.89
C GLY A 221 -7.79 3.82 -2.45
N LYS A 222 -9.07 3.91 -2.09
CA LYS A 222 -9.57 3.62 -0.74
C LYS A 222 -9.19 2.18 -0.29
N PRO A 223 -8.74 1.97 0.96
CA PRO A 223 -8.43 0.64 1.47
C PRO A 223 -9.64 -0.31 1.37
N SER A 224 -9.40 -1.56 0.97
CA SER A 224 -10.44 -2.57 0.80
C SER A 224 -11.16 -2.89 2.10
N GLY A 225 -10.45 -2.88 3.23
CA GLY A 225 -11.02 -3.09 4.56
C GLY A 225 -11.98 -1.97 4.97
N CYS A 226 -11.75 -0.72 4.53
CA CYS A 226 -12.69 0.37 4.75
C CYS A 226 -13.97 0.16 3.93
N LEU A 227 -13.83 -0.19 2.64
CA LEU A 227 -14.97 -0.51 1.76
C LEU A 227 -15.81 -1.68 2.31
N MET A 228 -15.17 -2.73 2.82
CA MET A 228 -15.89 -3.85 3.44
C MET A 228 -16.53 -3.47 4.77
N TYR A 229 -15.97 -2.53 5.53
CA TYR A 229 -16.63 -2.01 6.73
C TYR A 229 -17.87 -1.20 6.39
N GLU A 230 -17.79 -0.32 5.39
CA GLU A 230 -18.95 0.41 4.87
C GLU A 230 -20.07 -0.54 4.44
N LEU A 231 -19.73 -1.63 3.75
CA LEU A 231 -20.68 -2.69 3.43
C LEU A 231 -21.35 -3.26 4.69
N SER A 232 -20.54 -3.62 5.69
CA SER A 232 -21.06 -4.16 6.95
C SER A 232 -21.97 -3.17 7.68
N HIS A 233 -21.63 -1.88 7.65
CA HIS A 233 -22.40 -0.81 8.26
C HIS A 233 -23.73 -0.59 7.55
N PHE A 234 -23.70 -0.54 6.21
CA PHE A 234 -24.90 -0.42 5.38
C PHE A 234 -25.88 -1.56 5.64
N LEU A 235 -25.37 -2.80 5.73
CA LEU A 235 -26.16 -4.00 6.03
C LEU A 235 -26.56 -4.12 7.51
N ARG A 236 -26.15 -3.18 8.37
CA ARG A 236 -26.36 -3.20 9.84
C ARG A 236 -25.79 -4.46 10.51
N LYS A 237 -24.67 -4.94 9.99
CA LYS A 237 -23.87 -6.07 10.48
C LYS A 237 -22.50 -5.63 11.00
N ASN A 238 -22.33 -4.33 11.24
CA ASN A 238 -21.09 -3.78 11.78
C ASN A 238 -20.97 -4.12 13.27
N THR A 239 -19.76 -4.44 13.69
CA THR A 239 -19.39 -4.57 15.10
C THR A 239 -18.18 -3.69 15.41
N ASN A 240 -17.87 -3.49 16.69
CA ASN A 240 -16.69 -2.72 17.08
C ASN A 240 -15.40 -3.40 16.60
N ASP A 241 -15.36 -4.73 16.59
CA ASP A 241 -14.22 -5.49 16.08
C ASP A 241 -14.00 -5.24 14.58
N LEU A 242 -15.08 -5.13 13.80
CA LEU A 242 -14.98 -4.80 12.36
C LEU A 242 -14.54 -3.35 12.13
N LEU A 243 -15.02 -2.41 12.96
CA LEU A 243 -14.59 -1.02 12.92
C LEU A 243 -13.10 -0.89 13.23
N TRP A 244 -12.60 -1.67 14.19
CA TRP A 244 -11.18 -1.75 14.48
C TRP A 244 -10.36 -2.23 13.29
N LEU A 245 -10.83 -3.27 12.58
CA LEU A 245 -10.17 -3.75 11.37
C LEU A 245 -10.14 -2.69 10.26
N ALA A 246 -11.18 -1.86 10.13
CA ALA A 246 -11.17 -0.71 9.21
C ALA A 246 -10.10 0.33 9.59
N CYS A 247 -9.95 0.62 10.89
CA CYS A 247 -8.89 1.50 11.40
C CYS A 247 -7.48 0.95 11.07
N VAL A 248 -7.28 -0.36 11.24
CA VAL A 248 -6.02 -1.03 10.90
C VAL A 248 -5.77 -1.00 9.39
N ALA A 249 -6.78 -1.25 8.57
CA ALA A 249 -6.70 -1.18 7.10
C ALA A 249 -6.30 0.21 6.59
N LEU A 250 -6.94 1.29 7.09
CA LEU A 250 -6.56 2.66 6.75
C LEU A 250 -5.12 2.98 7.17
N THR A 251 -4.74 2.52 8.36
CA THR A 251 -3.38 2.74 8.89
C THR A 251 -2.32 1.96 8.09
N ASP A 252 -2.66 0.80 7.52
CA ASP A 252 -1.74 0.02 6.66
C ASP A 252 -1.27 0.83 5.45
N GLN A 253 -2.21 1.44 4.71
CA GLN A 253 -1.84 2.27 3.57
C GLN A 253 -1.04 3.52 3.98
N PHE A 254 -1.38 4.14 5.12
CA PHE A 254 -0.67 5.33 5.60
C PHE A 254 0.77 5.04 6.04
N VAL A 255 0.97 4.04 6.90
CA VAL A 255 2.31 3.65 7.42
C VAL A 255 3.23 3.15 6.30
N HIS A 256 2.65 2.61 5.23
CA HIS A 256 3.37 2.13 4.05
C HIS A 256 3.52 3.18 2.95
N GLU A 257 3.16 4.44 3.21
CA GLU A 257 3.32 5.58 2.29
C GLU A 257 2.59 5.35 0.95
N ARG A 258 1.45 4.65 0.99
CA ARG A 258 0.56 4.42 -0.16
C ARG A 258 -0.53 5.49 -0.29
N LEU A 259 -0.75 6.26 0.78
CA LEU A 259 -1.79 7.26 0.89
C LEU A 259 -1.17 8.63 1.22
N THR A 260 -1.73 9.70 0.66
CA THR A 260 -1.39 11.09 1.06
C THR A 260 -1.87 11.40 2.48
N ASN A 261 -1.29 12.43 3.11
CA ASN A 261 -1.71 12.86 4.44
C ASN A 261 -3.16 13.35 4.43
N GLU A 262 -3.56 14.05 3.38
CA GLU A 262 -4.90 14.64 3.21
C GLU A 262 -5.96 13.54 3.12
N ARG A 263 -5.69 12.48 2.34
CA ARG A 263 -6.59 11.33 2.21
C ARG A 263 -6.64 10.49 3.47
N TYR A 264 -5.51 10.34 4.16
CA TYR A 264 -5.49 9.71 5.47
C TYR A 264 -6.38 10.48 6.46
N GLN A 265 -6.28 11.81 6.50
CA GLN A 265 -7.14 12.63 7.36
C GLN A 265 -8.63 12.49 6.99
N ALA A 266 -8.96 12.49 5.70
CA ALA A 266 -10.34 12.27 5.25
C ALA A 266 -10.89 10.91 5.74
N GLY A 267 -10.13 9.82 5.56
CA GLY A 267 -10.51 8.50 6.06
C GLY A 267 -10.57 8.44 7.59
N VAL A 268 -9.69 9.17 8.28
CA VAL A 268 -9.73 9.28 9.74
C VAL A 268 -11.02 9.95 10.20
N MET A 269 -11.42 11.07 9.57
CA MET A 269 -12.67 11.76 9.90
C MET A 269 -13.89 10.86 9.74
N GLU A 270 -13.94 10.05 8.68
CA GLU A 270 -14.99 9.06 8.44
C GLU A 270 -15.05 8.01 9.56
N LEU A 271 -13.91 7.41 9.91
CA LEU A 271 -13.84 6.41 10.97
C LEU A 271 -14.11 7.01 12.37
N GLU A 272 -13.67 8.25 12.65
CA GLU A 272 -13.99 8.95 13.89
C GLU A 272 -15.51 9.14 14.04
N GLN A 273 -16.21 9.47 12.96
CA GLN A 273 -17.68 9.55 12.98
C GLN A 273 -18.31 8.20 13.34
N HIS A 274 -17.80 7.08 12.81
CA HIS A 274 -18.26 5.74 13.17
C HIS A 274 -17.93 5.37 14.62
N ILE A 275 -16.76 5.74 15.12
CA ILE A 275 -16.35 5.52 16.51
C ILE A 275 -17.27 6.28 17.47
N ASN A 276 -17.54 7.55 17.18
CA ASN A 276 -18.40 8.44 17.97
C ASN A 276 -19.85 7.91 17.99
N SER A 277 -20.42 7.62 16.81
CA SER A 277 -21.79 7.11 16.68
C SER A 277 -22.02 5.73 17.30
N SER A 278 -20.96 4.92 17.43
CA SER A 278 -21.00 3.63 18.11
C SER A 278 -20.89 3.73 19.65
N GLY A 279 -20.77 4.94 20.21
CA GLY A 279 -20.72 5.17 21.66
C GLY A 279 -19.41 4.75 22.33
N ASN A 280 -18.32 4.57 21.57
CA ASN A 280 -17.03 4.13 22.11
C ASN A 280 -16.44 5.11 23.15
N LEU A 281 -16.69 6.42 22.97
CA LEU A 281 -16.17 7.47 23.86
C LEU A 281 -17.04 7.65 25.11
N ASP A 282 -18.32 7.32 25.03
CA ASP A 282 -19.29 7.47 26.12
C ASP A 282 -19.40 6.22 27.00
N ALA A 283 -18.73 5.13 26.62
CA ALA A 283 -18.73 3.88 27.37
C ALA A 283 -18.22 4.07 28.81
N VAL A 284 -18.94 3.50 29.78
CA VAL A 284 -18.58 3.60 31.20
C VAL A 284 -17.24 2.91 31.44
N THR A 285 -16.19 3.70 31.69
CA THR A 285 -14.82 3.21 31.88
C THR A 285 -14.50 2.85 33.32
N SER A 286 -15.26 3.36 34.29
CA SER A 286 -15.07 3.04 35.70
C SER A 286 -16.40 2.92 36.44
N VAL A 287 -16.53 1.85 37.21
CA VAL A 287 -17.63 1.62 38.14
C VAL A 287 -17.11 1.99 39.53
N THR A 288 -17.79 2.91 40.19
CA THR A 288 -17.49 3.20 41.60
C THR A 288 -18.24 2.20 42.46
N LEU A 289 -17.50 1.34 43.15
CA LEU A 289 -18.05 0.38 44.12
C LEU A 289 -18.66 1.12 45.32
N LYS A 290 -19.46 0.39 46.12
CA LYS A 290 -20.18 0.96 47.28
C LYS A 290 -19.25 1.56 48.35
N ASP A 291 -17.98 1.17 48.35
CA ASP A 291 -16.93 1.66 49.25
C ASP A 291 -16.19 2.91 48.70
N GLY A 292 -16.58 3.41 47.51
CA GLY A 292 -15.93 4.52 46.83
C GLY A 292 -14.77 4.12 45.91
N THR A 293 -14.41 2.84 45.83
CA THR A 293 -13.34 2.35 44.96
C THR A 293 -13.77 2.42 43.49
N LYS A 294 -13.05 3.17 42.66
CA LYS A 294 -13.25 3.19 41.20
C LYS A 294 -12.54 1.99 40.57
N VAL A 295 -13.31 1.08 39.99
CA VAL A 295 -12.81 -0.12 39.30
C VAL A 295 -13.07 0.01 37.81
N CYS A 296 -12.11 -0.36 36.96
CA CYS A 296 -12.29 -0.35 35.51
C CYS A 296 -13.36 -1.37 35.08
N ALA A 297 -14.25 -1.00 34.17
CA ALA A 297 -15.26 -1.92 33.65
C ALA A 297 -14.59 -3.09 32.87
N PRO A 298 -14.84 -4.37 33.20
CA PRO A 298 -14.08 -5.51 32.65
C PRO A 298 -14.20 -5.75 31.15
N ASP A 299 -15.35 -5.43 30.53
CA ASP A 299 -15.74 -5.97 29.21
C ASP A 299 -15.71 -4.94 28.05
N ALA A 300 -15.22 -3.73 28.26
CA ALA A 300 -15.28 -2.68 27.25
C ALA A 300 -14.02 -2.65 26.36
N SER A 301 -13.92 -3.56 25.39
CA SER A 301 -13.07 -3.31 24.22
C SER A 301 -13.57 -2.03 23.54
N ARG A 302 -12.77 -0.96 23.58
CA ARG A 302 -13.17 0.34 22.99
C ARG A 302 -12.09 0.88 22.07
N ILE A 303 -12.54 1.53 21.02
CA ILE A 303 -11.69 2.23 20.06
C ILE A 303 -11.67 3.70 20.44
N THR A 304 -10.49 4.26 20.59
CA THR A 304 -10.27 5.69 20.76
C THR A 304 -9.36 6.19 19.65
N TYR A 305 -9.30 7.50 19.48
CA TYR A 305 -8.38 8.15 18.57
C TYR A 305 -7.63 9.23 19.34
N GLU A 306 -6.32 9.33 19.10
CA GLU A 306 -5.44 10.27 19.79
C GLU A 306 -4.34 10.71 18.81
N ASP A 307 -3.67 11.83 19.10
CA ASP A 307 -2.49 12.20 18.31
C ASP A 307 -1.30 11.34 18.76
N GLU A 308 -0.82 10.48 17.86
CA GLU A 308 0.27 9.55 18.10
C GLU A 308 1.58 10.09 17.51
N PRO A 309 2.71 9.92 18.22
CA PRO A 309 4.00 10.32 17.70
C PRO A 309 4.41 9.38 16.55
N ARG A 310 5.14 9.90 15.56
CA ARG A 310 5.76 9.12 14.46
C ARG A 310 6.97 8.30 14.96
N LEU A 311 6.72 7.49 15.99
CA LEU A 311 7.66 6.59 16.65
C LEU A 311 7.17 5.16 16.51
N MET A 312 7.95 4.33 15.81
CA MET A 312 7.60 2.95 15.55
C MET A 312 7.69 2.12 16.85
N LEU A 313 6.61 1.38 17.16
CA LEU A 313 6.55 0.36 18.21
C LEU A 313 6.97 0.88 19.58
N LEU A 314 6.63 2.14 19.89
CA LEU A 314 7.06 2.79 21.14
C LEU A 314 6.65 1.97 22.37
N GLN A 315 5.45 1.39 22.38
CA GLN A 315 4.95 0.59 23.51
C GLN A 315 5.72 -0.72 23.72
N GLU A 316 6.24 -1.31 22.64
CA GLU A 316 6.96 -2.59 22.67
C GLU A 316 8.49 -2.43 22.77
N TRP A 317 8.96 -1.19 22.70
CA TRP A 317 10.37 -0.83 22.69
C TRP A 317 10.71 0.12 23.83
N ASN A 318 11.84 0.82 23.71
CA ASN A 318 12.23 1.91 24.61
C ASN A 318 12.23 3.22 23.81
N LEU A 319 12.11 4.35 24.53
CA LEU A 319 12.01 5.66 23.89
C LEU A 319 13.26 5.98 23.06
N PHE A 320 14.45 5.72 23.60
CA PHE A 320 15.72 6.02 22.95
C PHE A 320 15.86 5.31 21.60
N ASP A 321 15.68 3.99 21.58
CA ASP A 321 15.82 3.17 20.38
C ASP A 321 14.71 3.46 19.36
N SER A 322 13.47 3.70 19.83
CA SER A 322 12.37 4.05 18.94
C SER A 322 12.66 5.38 18.23
N MET A 323 13.15 6.39 18.94
CA MET A 323 13.61 7.67 18.34
C MET A 323 14.83 7.49 17.44
N LEU A 324 15.77 6.61 17.81
CA LEU A 324 16.98 6.34 17.04
C LEU A 324 16.65 5.73 15.67
N CYS A 325 15.69 4.80 15.65
CA CYS A 325 15.40 3.95 14.49
C CYS A 325 14.21 4.41 13.64
N SER A 326 13.26 5.18 14.18
CA SER A 326 12.08 5.62 13.40
C SER A 326 12.49 6.52 12.24
N SER A 327 12.04 6.20 11.03
CA SER A 327 12.54 6.82 9.78
C SER A 327 12.47 8.35 9.77
N TYR A 328 11.38 8.93 10.30
CA TYR A 328 11.22 10.39 10.38
C TYR A 328 12.30 11.05 11.26
N MET A 329 12.51 10.51 12.47
CA MET A 329 13.54 11.01 13.40
C MET A 329 14.95 10.74 12.91
N ALA A 330 15.19 9.52 12.44
CA ALA A 330 16.50 9.06 12.02
C ALA A 330 17.07 9.91 10.87
N THR A 331 16.20 10.33 9.94
CA THR A 331 16.57 11.17 8.78
C THR A 331 16.82 12.62 9.15
N LYS A 332 15.97 13.25 9.97
CA LYS A 332 16.15 14.63 10.44
C LYS A 332 17.37 14.79 11.33
N LEU A 333 17.55 13.89 12.31
CA LEU A 333 18.68 13.95 13.24
C LEU A 333 19.94 13.30 12.72
N LYS A 334 19.87 12.56 11.59
CA LYS A 334 20.98 11.84 10.97
C LYS A 334 21.60 10.81 11.92
N THR A 335 20.74 10.04 12.60
CA THR A 335 21.10 9.08 13.68
C THR A 335 21.95 7.91 13.20
N TRP A 336 22.12 7.74 11.89
CA TRP A 336 23.11 6.82 11.32
C TRP A 336 24.57 7.24 11.57
N SER A 337 24.80 8.46 12.07
CA SER A 337 26.12 8.99 12.40
C SER A 337 26.28 9.22 13.91
N ASP A 338 27.51 9.10 14.43
CA ASP A 338 27.81 9.37 15.85
C ASP A 338 27.38 10.78 16.28
N ASN A 339 27.51 11.77 15.38
CA ASN A 339 27.06 13.12 15.64
C ASN A 339 25.53 13.22 15.77
N GLY A 340 24.79 12.49 14.92
CA GLY A 340 23.33 12.42 15.03
C GLY A 340 22.87 11.74 16.31
N THR A 341 23.56 10.66 16.71
CA THR A 341 23.30 9.99 18.00
C THR A 341 23.57 10.93 19.18
N LYS A 342 24.66 11.70 19.15
CA LYS A 342 24.94 12.73 20.17
C LYS A 342 23.88 13.83 20.19
N LYS A 343 23.37 14.25 19.03
CA LYS A 343 22.25 15.21 18.94
C LYS A 343 20.98 14.67 19.58
N LEU A 344 20.65 13.40 19.34
CA LEU A 344 19.50 12.74 19.99
C LEU A 344 19.68 12.70 21.52
N MET A 345 20.87 12.35 22.01
CA MET A 345 21.16 12.36 23.44
C MET A 345 21.04 13.77 24.05
N LEU A 346 21.53 14.80 23.33
CA LEU A 346 21.40 16.19 23.74
C LEU A 346 19.93 16.62 23.79
N LEU A 347 19.13 16.26 22.78
CA LEU A 347 17.71 16.54 22.73
C LEU A 347 16.97 15.92 23.94
N LEU A 348 17.22 14.65 24.24
CA LEU A 348 16.67 14.01 25.45
C LEU A 348 17.08 14.73 26.73
N ALA A 349 18.35 15.16 26.83
CA ALA A 349 18.83 15.90 27.98
C ALA A 349 18.17 17.28 28.12
N GLN A 350 17.95 18.01 27.02
CA GLN A 350 17.21 19.28 27.02
C GLN A 350 15.76 19.10 27.47
N MET A 351 15.14 17.98 27.11
CA MET A 351 13.80 17.63 27.58
C MET A 351 13.76 17.11 29.03
N GLY A 352 14.91 16.99 29.69
CA GLY A 352 15.00 16.46 31.05
C GLY A 352 14.70 14.96 31.14
N PHE A 353 14.78 14.22 30.04
CA PHE A 353 14.59 12.77 30.04
C PHE A 353 15.92 12.08 30.32
N ALA A 354 16.02 11.43 31.47
CA ALA A 354 17.21 10.68 31.83
C ALA A 354 17.48 9.58 30.78
N LEU A 355 18.75 9.44 30.39
CA LEU A 355 19.14 8.48 29.36
C LEU A 355 18.83 7.04 29.79
N ASP A 356 19.07 6.73 31.06
CA ASP A 356 18.80 5.40 31.61
C ASP A 356 17.32 5.07 31.62
N GLU A 357 16.44 6.03 31.96
CA GLU A 357 14.99 5.87 31.86
C GLU A 357 14.52 5.73 30.41
N SER A 358 15.11 6.51 29.50
CA SER A 358 14.79 6.45 28.06
C SER A 358 15.15 5.10 27.43
N LYS A 359 16.07 4.35 28.04
CA LYS A 359 16.48 2.99 27.62
C LYS A 359 15.67 1.88 28.30
N GLN A 360 14.85 2.18 29.30
CA GLN A 360 13.90 1.22 29.85
C GLN A 360 12.74 1.02 28.87
N LYS A 361 12.11 -0.17 28.91
CA LYS A 361 10.89 -0.39 28.11
C LYS A 361 9.87 0.70 28.44
N PHE A 362 9.27 1.30 27.40
CA PHE A 362 8.41 2.46 27.53
C PHE A 362 7.24 2.24 28.50
N ARG A 363 6.70 1.02 28.54
CA ARG A 363 5.65 0.61 29.49
C ARG A 363 6.07 0.80 30.96
N PHE A 364 7.34 0.59 31.27
CA PHE A 364 7.90 0.73 32.63
C PHE A 364 8.56 2.08 32.90
N MET A 365 8.69 2.95 31.89
CA MET A 365 9.18 4.31 32.06
C MET A 365 8.30 5.09 33.06
N SER A 366 8.87 6.10 33.73
CA SER A 366 8.15 6.89 34.72
C SER A 366 6.89 7.57 34.14
N VAL A 367 5.83 7.61 34.94
CA VAL A 367 4.54 8.19 34.53
C VAL A 367 4.66 9.70 34.33
N GLU A 368 5.50 10.35 35.14
CA GLU A 368 5.76 11.80 35.05
C GLU A 368 6.36 12.18 33.70
N ILE A 369 7.38 11.44 33.22
CA ILE A 369 7.94 11.68 31.89
C ILE A 369 6.89 11.45 30.81
N LYS A 370 6.15 10.34 30.88
CA LYS A 370 5.09 10.04 29.89
C LYS A 370 4.01 11.13 29.83
N ARG A 371 3.64 11.73 30.96
CA ARG A 371 2.67 12.85 31.02
C ARG A 371 3.21 14.12 30.38
N ASN A 372 4.48 14.43 30.63
CA ASN A 372 5.12 15.65 30.11
C ASN A 372 5.63 15.48 28.67
N MET A 373 5.72 14.25 28.17
CA MET A 373 6.35 13.92 26.89
C MET A 373 5.79 14.71 25.71
N LYS A 374 4.46 14.82 25.62
CA LYS A 374 3.82 15.57 24.53
C LYS A 374 4.24 17.04 24.52
N TYR A 375 4.14 17.69 25.68
CA TYR A 375 4.55 19.08 25.85
C TYR A 375 6.03 19.31 25.51
N MET A 376 6.92 18.41 25.98
CA MET A 376 8.35 18.55 25.68
C MET A 376 8.63 18.34 24.18
N PHE A 377 7.94 17.41 23.52
CA PHE A 377 8.09 17.22 22.09
C PHE A 377 7.60 18.43 21.29
N ASP A 378 6.43 18.96 21.61
CA ASP A 378 5.88 20.14 20.94
C ASP A 378 6.77 21.38 21.11
N HIS A 379 7.49 21.49 22.23
CA HIS A 379 8.40 22.60 22.49
C HIS A 379 9.77 22.46 21.79
N PHE A 380 10.42 21.29 21.87
CA PHE A 380 11.82 21.13 21.47
C PHE A 380 12.02 20.54 20.06
N LEU A 381 11.11 19.71 19.56
CA LEU A 381 11.29 19.06 18.25
C LEU A 381 11.29 20.03 17.05
N PRO A 382 10.49 21.11 17.04
CA PRO A 382 10.51 22.08 15.94
C PRO A 382 11.89 22.70 15.67
N ASP A 383 12.70 22.93 16.72
CA ASP A 383 14.06 23.46 16.60
C ASP A 383 15.00 22.54 15.81
N TYR A 384 14.63 21.26 15.69
CA TYR A 384 15.35 20.24 14.92
C TYR A 384 14.70 19.95 13.55
N GLY A 385 13.67 20.71 13.16
CA GLY A 385 12.93 20.53 11.91
C GLY A 385 11.97 19.33 11.92
N LEU A 386 11.56 18.89 13.12
CA LEU A 386 10.61 17.80 13.36
C LEU A 386 9.21 18.36 13.65
N ASN A 387 8.66 19.12 12.69
CA ASN A 387 7.37 19.83 12.87
C ASN A 387 6.16 18.89 12.79
N ASP A 388 6.21 17.89 11.90
CA ASP A 388 5.09 16.98 11.61
C ASP A 388 5.22 15.69 12.42
N PHE A 389 5.55 15.82 13.71
CA PHE A 389 5.90 14.68 14.55
C PHE A 389 4.69 13.85 14.98
N TYR A 390 3.52 14.46 15.08
CA TYR A 390 2.28 13.78 15.43
C TYR A 390 1.39 13.56 14.22
N TYR A 391 0.65 12.48 14.24
CA TYR A 391 -0.45 12.21 13.31
C TYR A 391 -1.63 11.66 14.09
N ARG A 392 -2.83 11.77 13.53
CA ARG A 392 -4.03 11.26 14.18
C ARG A 392 -4.07 9.74 14.06
N GLY A 393 -3.96 9.02 15.16
CA GLY A 393 -3.92 7.56 15.21
C GLY A 393 -5.13 6.94 15.92
N PHE A 394 -5.24 5.61 15.82
CA PHE A 394 -6.30 4.83 16.46
C PHE A 394 -5.72 3.88 17.50
N LEU A 395 -6.35 3.86 18.67
CA LEU A 395 -5.96 3.05 19.81
C LEU A 395 -7.10 2.11 20.18
N LEU A 396 -6.79 0.84 20.30
CA LEU A 396 -7.67 -0.13 20.90
C LEU A 396 -7.30 -0.33 22.38
N LEU A 397 -8.30 -0.19 23.23
CA LEU A 397 -8.21 -0.48 24.65
C LEU A 397 -8.93 -1.79 24.89
N HIS A 398 -8.16 -2.83 25.26
CA HIS A 398 -8.67 -4.17 25.49
C HIS A 398 -8.40 -4.62 26.93
N GLY A 399 -9.45 -5.03 27.64
CA GLY A 399 -9.38 -5.44 29.03
C GLY A 399 -8.90 -4.32 29.96
N TYR A 400 -8.10 -4.66 30.97
CA TYR A 400 -7.74 -3.75 32.06
C TYR A 400 -6.64 -2.73 31.73
N SER A 401 -5.72 -3.06 30.82
CA SER A 401 -4.50 -2.25 30.62
C SER A 401 -3.84 -2.39 29.25
N SER A 402 -4.35 -3.26 28.36
CA SER A 402 -3.73 -3.46 27.05
C SER A 402 -4.20 -2.35 26.12
N LYS A 403 -3.29 -1.42 25.82
CA LYS A 403 -3.46 -0.40 24.79
C LYS A 403 -2.66 -0.84 23.57
N VAL A 404 -3.28 -0.87 22.40
CA VAL A 404 -2.63 -1.26 21.15
C VAL A 404 -2.93 -0.20 20.09
N SER A 405 -1.90 0.37 19.50
CA SER A 405 -2.03 1.29 18.36
C SER A 405 -2.26 0.52 17.07
N ALA A 406 -3.10 1.05 16.19
CA ALA A 406 -3.33 0.48 14.86
C ALA A 406 -2.02 0.41 14.06
N ALA A 407 -1.13 1.39 14.20
CA ALA A 407 0.17 1.38 13.53
C ALA A 407 1.07 0.25 14.05
N ASP A 408 1.07 0.02 15.36
CA ASP A 408 1.81 -1.09 15.97
C ASP A 408 1.26 -2.45 15.53
N VAL A 409 -0.08 -2.58 15.37
CA VAL A 409 -0.70 -3.77 14.76
C VAL A 409 -0.18 -3.97 13.34
N VAL A 410 -0.26 -2.94 12.50
CA VAL A 410 0.21 -2.98 11.10
C VAL A 410 1.67 -3.45 11.05
N TYR A 411 2.57 -2.81 11.79
CA TYR A 411 3.99 -3.19 11.80
C TYR A 411 4.19 -4.66 12.20
N GLY A 412 3.50 -5.12 13.24
CA GLY A 412 3.59 -6.50 13.71
C GLY A 412 3.05 -7.51 12.69
N VAL A 413 1.88 -7.24 12.11
CA VAL A 413 1.22 -8.13 11.15
C VAL A 413 1.98 -8.16 9.82
N THR A 414 2.45 -7.02 9.31
CA THR A 414 3.31 -6.98 8.11
C THR A 414 4.55 -7.84 8.31
N ALA A 415 5.20 -7.74 9.47
CA ALA A 415 6.39 -8.54 9.76
C ALA A 415 6.11 -10.05 9.88
N LEU A 416 4.87 -10.47 10.16
CA LEU A 416 4.45 -11.88 10.11
C LEU A 416 4.13 -12.34 8.69
N LEU A 417 3.60 -11.45 7.84
CA LEU A 417 3.35 -11.72 6.43
C LEU A 417 4.64 -11.82 5.61
N GLU A 418 5.71 -11.17 6.04
CA GLU A 418 7.01 -11.23 5.37
C GLU A 418 7.57 -12.66 5.36
N SER A 419 7.49 -13.30 4.19
CA SER A 419 8.07 -14.60 3.89
C SER A 419 9.06 -14.48 2.73
N SER A 420 10.00 -15.43 2.63
CA SER A 420 10.85 -15.51 1.45
C SER A 420 9.98 -15.78 0.22
N ILE A 421 10.27 -15.09 -0.88
CA ILE A 421 9.71 -15.44 -2.17
C ILE A 421 10.42 -16.72 -2.61
N ASP A 422 9.73 -17.86 -2.50
CA ASP A 422 10.23 -19.11 -3.03
C ASP A 422 10.19 -19.07 -4.57
N SER A 423 11.13 -19.76 -5.22
CA SER A 423 11.32 -19.77 -6.68
C SER A 423 10.08 -20.18 -7.49
N ASN A 424 9.08 -20.80 -6.84
CA ASN A 424 7.85 -21.30 -7.45
C ASN A 424 6.62 -20.42 -7.21
N GLY A 425 6.74 -19.29 -6.50
CA GLY A 425 5.57 -18.44 -6.16
C GLY A 425 4.52 -19.17 -5.32
N SER A 426 4.96 -20.16 -4.51
CA SER A 426 4.09 -21.05 -3.73
C SER A 426 3.88 -20.54 -2.31
N CYS A 427 2.66 -20.10 -2.06
CA CYS A 427 1.88 -19.97 -0.83
C CYS A 427 2.64 -19.75 0.48
N ALA A 428 2.70 -18.48 0.89
CA ALA A 428 2.89 -18.04 2.27
C ALA A 428 1.67 -18.41 3.17
N SER A 429 0.93 -19.49 2.90
CA SER A 429 -0.32 -19.87 3.60
C SER A 429 -0.15 -19.88 5.11
N LYS A 430 1.00 -20.39 5.57
CA LYS A 430 1.33 -20.49 6.98
C LYS A 430 1.49 -19.10 7.60
N GLN A 431 2.29 -18.24 6.98
CA GLN A 431 2.51 -16.86 7.40
C GLN A 431 1.21 -16.05 7.36
N PHE A 432 0.42 -16.21 6.30
CA PHE A 432 -0.91 -15.62 6.19
C PHE A 432 -1.82 -16.06 7.32
N GLY A 433 -1.88 -17.35 7.64
CA GLY A 433 -2.66 -17.87 8.75
C GLY A 433 -2.18 -17.36 10.12
N GLU A 434 -0.87 -17.26 10.32
CA GLU A 434 -0.28 -16.68 11.53
C GLU A 434 -0.63 -15.19 11.68
N ALA A 435 -0.52 -14.41 10.59
CA ALA A 435 -0.88 -13.00 10.53
C ALA A 435 -2.40 -12.77 10.70
N TYR A 436 -3.23 -13.59 10.05
CA TYR A 436 -4.69 -13.58 10.19
C TYR A 436 -5.12 -13.85 11.64
N ASP A 437 -4.43 -14.76 12.31
CA ASP A 437 -4.64 -15.04 13.73
C ASP A 437 -4.19 -13.89 14.63
N ALA A 438 -3.08 -13.21 14.29
CA ALA A 438 -2.53 -12.10 15.07
C ALA A 438 -3.44 -10.85 15.10
N LEU A 439 -4.30 -10.68 14.09
CA LEU A 439 -5.35 -9.66 14.08
C LEU A 439 -6.48 -9.93 15.09
N SER A 440 -6.56 -11.14 15.66
CA SER A 440 -7.55 -11.44 16.70
C SER A 440 -7.09 -10.91 18.06
N LEU A 441 -7.98 -10.16 18.72
CA LEU A 441 -7.76 -9.63 20.07
C LEU A 441 -7.52 -10.71 21.14
N ARG A 442 -7.86 -11.97 20.82
CA ARG A 442 -7.65 -13.12 21.71
C ARG A 442 -6.24 -13.72 21.63
N LYS A 443 -5.45 -13.36 20.61
CA LYS A 443 -4.14 -13.98 20.31
C LYS A 443 -3.00 -12.94 20.29
N LEU A 444 -2.97 -12.05 21.29
CA LEU A 444 -1.99 -10.95 21.37
C LEU A 444 -0.52 -11.42 21.40
N GLU A 445 -0.23 -12.64 21.87
CA GLU A 445 1.13 -13.20 21.89
C GLU A 445 1.73 -13.37 20.47
N LYS A 446 0.89 -13.73 19.49
CA LYS A 446 1.31 -13.82 18.09
C LYS A 446 1.67 -12.45 17.55
N LEU A 447 0.85 -11.46 17.88
CA LEU A 447 1.10 -10.07 17.50
C LEU A 447 2.40 -9.53 18.12
N GLU A 448 2.66 -9.80 19.41
CA GLU A 448 3.92 -9.42 20.07
C GLU A 448 5.14 -10.05 19.38
N THR A 449 5.02 -11.29 18.91
CA THR A 449 6.07 -11.96 18.14
C THR A 449 6.33 -11.24 16.81
N GLY A 450 5.28 -10.83 16.11
CA GLY A 450 5.36 -10.00 14.91
C GLY A 450 6.03 -8.65 15.16
N MET A 451 5.62 -7.95 16.23
CA MET A 451 6.21 -6.66 16.63
C MET A 451 7.71 -6.78 16.95
N LYS A 452 8.13 -7.86 17.63
CA LYS A 452 9.55 -8.16 17.86
C LYS A 452 10.31 -8.38 16.55
N HIS A 453 9.68 -9.00 15.54
CA HIS A 453 10.27 -9.16 14.21
C HIS A 453 10.40 -7.80 13.49
N ALA A 454 9.36 -6.98 13.52
CA ALA A 454 9.35 -5.64 12.97
C ALA A 454 10.46 -4.74 13.55
N ILE A 455 10.73 -4.81 14.86
CA ILE A 455 11.86 -4.12 15.50
C ILE A 455 13.20 -4.55 14.90
N LYS A 456 13.39 -5.85 14.62
CA LYS A 456 14.63 -6.36 14.01
C LYS A 456 14.80 -5.83 12.59
N ILE A 457 13.73 -5.83 11.80
CA ILE A 457 13.72 -5.27 10.44
C ILE A 457 14.06 -3.78 10.47
N GLN A 458 13.43 -2.99 11.35
CA GLN A 458 13.70 -1.55 11.44
C GLN A 458 15.16 -1.25 11.83
N ARG A 459 15.74 -2.05 12.74
CA ARG A 459 17.17 -1.96 13.07
C ARG A 459 18.05 -2.29 11.86
N ALA A 460 17.68 -3.30 11.08
CA ALA A 460 18.40 -3.67 9.85
C ALA A 460 18.31 -2.55 8.80
N ILE A 461 17.16 -1.91 8.63
CA ILE A 461 16.97 -0.74 7.75
C ILE A 461 17.96 0.38 8.13
N LEU A 462 18.02 0.76 9.41
CA LEU A 462 18.93 1.83 9.86
C LEU A 462 20.40 1.45 9.63
N ARG A 463 20.80 0.21 9.92
CA ARG A 463 22.19 -0.25 9.78
C ARG A 463 22.64 -0.34 8.33
N GLN A 464 21.85 -0.99 7.48
CA GLN A 464 22.13 -1.06 6.04
C GLN A 464 22.07 0.32 5.41
N GLY A 465 21.15 1.17 5.87
CA GLY A 465 20.99 2.52 5.39
C GLY A 465 22.19 3.39 5.74
N SER A 466 22.67 3.29 6.99
CA SER A 466 23.92 3.92 7.43
C SER A 466 25.10 3.52 6.54
N THR A 467 25.27 2.22 6.29
CA THR A 467 26.33 1.71 5.41
C THR A 467 26.21 2.29 4.00
N ALA A 468 25.02 2.27 3.39
CA ALA A 468 24.79 2.78 2.05
C ALA A 468 25.01 4.30 1.93
N ILE A 469 24.67 5.08 2.97
CA ILE A 469 24.80 6.55 2.98
C ILE A 469 26.25 7.01 3.23
N THR A 470 26.99 6.25 4.04
CA THR A 470 28.35 6.63 4.49
C THR A 470 29.43 6.12 3.54
N ARG A 471 29.25 4.92 2.96
CA ARG A 471 30.21 4.35 2.03
C ARG A 471 30.06 4.98 0.64
N LYS A 472 31.13 5.65 0.19
CA LYS A 472 31.18 6.26 -1.14
C LYS A 472 30.99 5.18 -2.21
N GLY A 473 30.14 5.46 -3.20
CA GLY A 473 29.90 4.57 -4.35
C GLY A 473 28.87 3.46 -4.11
N SER A 474 28.34 3.29 -2.89
CA SER A 474 27.29 2.30 -2.62
C SER A 474 25.97 2.64 -3.33
N ILE A 475 25.61 3.92 -3.37
CA ILE A 475 24.45 4.42 -4.11
C ILE A 475 24.93 4.95 -5.46
N ARG A 476 24.49 4.29 -6.53
CA ARG A 476 24.80 4.67 -7.91
C ARG A 476 23.72 5.66 -8.38
N SER A 477 24.14 6.85 -8.78
CA SER A 477 23.22 7.91 -9.21
C SER A 477 23.29 8.09 -10.72
N GLY A 478 22.20 7.80 -11.42
CA GLY A 478 22.01 8.10 -12.84
C GLY A 478 21.31 9.46 -13.06
N SER A 479 21.02 9.77 -14.32
CA SER A 479 20.23 10.94 -14.72
C SER A 479 18.77 10.83 -14.25
N LYS A 480 18.12 9.70 -14.56
CA LYS A 480 16.70 9.42 -14.29
C LYS A 480 16.44 8.92 -12.86
N PHE A 481 17.19 7.91 -12.41
CA PHE A 481 17.00 7.31 -11.08
C PHE A 481 18.34 7.03 -10.36
N ARG A 482 18.24 6.65 -9.09
CA ARG A 482 19.34 6.09 -8.29
C ARG A 482 19.11 4.61 -8.06
N TRP A 483 20.17 3.85 -7.86
CA TRP A 483 20.01 2.47 -7.40
C TRP A 483 21.09 2.04 -6.42
N VAL A 484 20.73 1.09 -5.57
CA VAL A 484 21.58 0.52 -4.53
C VAL A 484 21.39 -1.00 -4.51
N LYS A 485 22.50 -1.72 -4.46
CA LYS A 485 22.52 -3.17 -4.25
C LYS A 485 23.05 -3.45 -2.86
N LEU A 486 22.27 -4.15 -2.05
CA LEU A 486 22.65 -4.53 -0.70
C LEU A 486 23.72 -5.62 -0.75
N GLU A 487 24.76 -5.46 0.06
CA GLU A 487 25.79 -6.49 0.24
C GLU A 487 25.26 -7.61 1.14
N ASP A 488 25.69 -8.84 0.87
CA ASP A 488 25.26 -10.02 1.62
C ASP A 488 25.67 -9.90 3.10
N SER A 489 24.66 -9.80 3.96
CA SER A 489 24.82 -9.66 5.40
C SER A 489 23.59 -10.22 6.12
N ALA A 490 23.70 -10.48 7.42
CA ALA A 490 22.56 -10.95 8.22
C ALA A 490 21.41 -9.93 8.21
N ASP A 491 21.72 -8.64 8.24
CA ASP A 491 20.72 -7.57 8.16
C ASP A 491 20.10 -7.50 6.75
N ALA A 492 20.87 -7.68 5.68
CA ALA A 492 20.33 -7.69 4.31
C ALA A 492 19.32 -8.82 4.09
N LYS A 493 19.49 -9.97 4.75
CA LYS A 493 18.50 -11.08 4.70
C LYS A 493 17.13 -10.68 5.27
N LEU A 494 17.12 -9.81 6.28
CA LEU A 494 15.87 -9.26 6.84
C LEU A 494 15.21 -8.23 5.90
N LEU A 495 15.98 -7.68 4.95
CA LEU A 495 15.49 -6.77 3.92
C LEU A 495 15.23 -7.49 2.59
N GLY A 496 15.35 -8.81 2.55
CA GLY A 496 15.07 -9.66 1.37
C GLY A 496 13.57 -9.86 1.10
N TYR A 497 12.70 -9.11 1.79
CA TYR A 497 11.26 -9.12 1.64
C TYR A 497 10.78 -7.83 0.97
N PRO A 498 9.76 -7.87 0.09
CA PRO A 498 9.34 -6.70 -0.68
C PRO A 498 9.01 -5.48 0.17
N GLN A 499 8.28 -5.67 1.27
CA GLN A 499 7.86 -4.53 2.08
C GLN A 499 8.97 -3.98 2.98
N ALA A 500 9.81 -4.84 3.54
CA ALA A 500 11.04 -4.42 4.22
C ALA A 500 11.98 -3.62 3.29
N LEU A 501 12.15 -4.09 2.05
CA LEU A 501 13.00 -3.42 1.06
C LEU A 501 12.40 -2.09 0.58
N THR A 502 11.07 -2.02 0.45
CA THR A 502 10.34 -0.77 0.15
C THR A 502 10.55 0.27 1.25
N LYS A 503 10.40 -0.12 2.53
CA LYS A 503 10.67 0.75 3.69
C LYS A 503 12.13 1.24 3.72
N PHE A 504 13.07 0.35 3.39
CA PHE A 504 14.49 0.71 3.23
C PHE A 504 14.70 1.76 2.14
N GLY A 505 14.03 1.60 0.99
CA GLY A 505 14.05 2.56 -0.11
C GLY A 505 13.58 3.94 0.31
N TYR A 506 12.42 4.04 0.97
CA TYR A 506 11.92 5.32 1.49
C TYR A 506 12.87 5.96 2.51
N PHE A 507 13.43 5.16 3.43
CA PHE A 507 14.43 5.65 4.39
C PHE A 507 15.63 6.29 3.69
N LEU A 508 16.16 5.64 2.64
CA LEU A 508 17.29 6.18 1.88
C LEU A 508 16.92 7.46 1.11
N MET A 509 15.74 7.50 0.49
CA MET A 509 15.27 8.70 -0.22
C MET A 509 15.16 9.91 0.72
N ASP A 510 14.55 9.71 1.90
CA ASP A 510 14.43 10.74 2.92
C ASP A 510 15.81 11.15 3.46
N ALA A 511 16.69 10.19 3.75
CA ALA A 511 18.05 10.49 4.22
C ALA A 511 18.89 11.29 3.20
N LEU A 512 18.77 10.94 1.91
CA LEU A 512 19.44 11.65 0.83
C LEU A 512 18.89 13.07 0.67
N ARG A 513 17.57 13.26 0.79
CA ARG A 513 16.93 14.58 0.79
C ARG A 513 17.47 15.46 1.93
N GLU A 514 17.56 14.92 3.14
CA GLU A 514 18.12 15.63 4.31
C GLU A 514 19.64 15.91 4.20
N LYS A 515 20.34 15.24 3.27
CA LYS A 515 21.72 15.57 2.89
C LYS A 515 21.81 16.58 1.73
N GLY A 516 20.67 17.11 1.25
CA GLY A 516 20.60 18.10 0.17
C GLY A 516 20.65 17.50 -1.24
N ALA A 517 20.46 16.18 -1.39
CA ALA A 517 20.39 15.57 -2.71
C ALA A 517 19.03 15.87 -3.39
N LYS A 518 19.05 16.09 -4.71
CA LYS A 518 17.82 16.23 -5.51
C LYS A 518 16.93 14.99 -5.35
N MET A 519 15.62 15.16 -5.29
CA MET A 519 14.70 14.01 -5.29
C MET A 519 14.81 13.28 -6.62
N LYS A 520 15.06 11.97 -6.57
CA LYS A 520 15.03 11.07 -7.73
C LYS A 520 14.44 9.73 -7.30
N PRO A 521 13.72 9.01 -8.16
CA PRO A 521 13.33 7.63 -7.91
C PRO A 521 14.54 6.77 -7.50
N LEU A 522 14.30 5.79 -6.65
CA LEU A 522 15.34 4.90 -6.12
C LEU A 522 14.95 3.44 -6.37
N ILE A 523 15.92 2.66 -6.84
CA ILE A 523 15.78 1.22 -6.99
C ILE A 523 16.64 0.53 -5.94
N CYS A 524 16.05 -0.39 -5.19
CA CYS A 524 16.75 -1.20 -4.20
C CYS A 524 16.82 -2.65 -4.70
N VAL A 525 18.01 -3.24 -4.61
CA VAL A 525 18.28 -4.63 -5.05
C VAL A 525 18.79 -5.43 -3.87
N CYS A 526 18.12 -6.53 -3.54
CA CYS A 526 18.52 -7.46 -2.49
C CYS A 526 18.50 -8.91 -3.00
N TYR A 527 19.44 -9.73 -2.54
CA TYR A 527 19.42 -11.16 -2.86
C TYR A 527 18.24 -11.86 -2.16
N THR A 528 17.61 -12.81 -2.86
CA THR A 528 16.70 -13.77 -2.23
C THR A 528 17.49 -14.82 -1.45
N GLN A 529 16.84 -15.63 -0.60
CA GLN A 529 17.53 -16.61 0.25
C GLN A 529 18.38 -17.62 -0.54
N GLY A 530 17.95 -17.98 -1.76
CA GLY A 530 18.66 -18.90 -2.67
C GLY A 530 19.85 -18.29 -3.42
N ARG A 531 20.03 -16.96 -3.38
CA ARG A 531 21.14 -16.19 -4.01
C ARG A 531 21.26 -16.26 -5.53
N GLU A 532 20.47 -17.09 -6.20
CA GLU A 532 20.37 -17.15 -7.66
C GLU A 532 19.56 -15.98 -8.20
N LYS A 533 18.51 -15.59 -7.47
CA LYS A 533 17.61 -14.50 -7.83
C LYS A 533 17.81 -13.29 -6.91
N VAL A 534 17.44 -12.12 -7.41
CA VAL A 534 17.37 -10.87 -6.66
C VAL A 534 15.95 -10.35 -6.66
N LEU A 535 15.56 -9.75 -5.55
CA LEU A 535 14.39 -8.90 -5.43
C LEU A 535 14.80 -7.47 -5.76
N ILE A 536 14.06 -6.85 -6.67
CA ILE A 536 14.21 -5.46 -7.09
C ILE A 536 12.92 -4.72 -6.76
N VAL A 537 13.07 -3.59 -6.06
CA VAL A 537 11.96 -2.72 -5.65
C VAL A 537 12.23 -1.31 -6.15
N GLY A 538 11.26 -0.75 -6.87
CA GLY A 538 11.27 0.64 -7.34
C GLY A 538 10.41 1.54 -6.46
N VAL A 539 11.02 2.53 -5.82
CA VAL A 539 10.33 3.53 -4.99
C VAL A 539 10.44 4.93 -5.59
N CYS A 540 9.30 5.63 -5.62
CA CYS A 540 9.19 7.03 -6.00
C CYS A 540 9.07 7.92 -4.76
N GLY A 541 8.99 9.24 -4.95
CA GLY A 541 8.68 10.14 -3.85
C GLY A 541 7.34 9.77 -3.20
N LYS A 542 7.18 10.10 -1.91
CA LYS A 542 5.91 9.94 -1.21
C LYS A 542 4.75 10.55 -2.02
N PRO A 543 3.57 9.93 -2.04
CA PRO A 543 2.40 10.49 -2.70
C PRO A 543 2.15 11.94 -2.27
N ARG A 544 1.72 12.78 -3.22
CA ARG A 544 1.34 14.17 -2.97
C ARG A 544 0.02 14.44 -3.66
N LEU A 545 -0.87 15.16 -2.97
CA LEU A 545 -2.10 15.61 -3.57
C LEU A 545 -1.81 16.50 -4.79
N GLY A 546 -2.45 16.22 -5.92
CA GLY A 546 -2.22 16.95 -7.17
C GLY A 546 -0.89 16.62 -7.86
N ALA A 547 -0.26 15.49 -7.52
CA ALA A 547 0.84 14.96 -8.32
C ALA A 547 0.35 14.64 -9.75
N VAL A 548 1.24 14.77 -10.72
CA VAL A 548 0.93 14.46 -12.14
C VAL A 548 1.14 12.98 -12.45
N GLN A 549 1.97 12.30 -11.64
CA GLN A 549 2.37 10.91 -11.90
C GLN A 549 2.62 10.18 -10.58
N GLY A 550 2.14 8.94 -10.51
CA GLY A 550 2.43 7.94 -9.50
C GLY A 550 3.72 7.17 -9.79
N ASN A 551 3.77 5.90 -9.39
CA ASN A 551 4.96 5.08 -9.53
C ASN A 551 5.07 4.46 -10.95
N ALA A 552 5.99 4.98 -11.76
CA ALA A 552 6.21 4.51 -13.13
C ALA A 552 6.94 3.15 -13.23
N PHE A 553 7.55 2.64 -12.15
CA PHE A 553 8.36 1.43 -12.22
C PHE A 553 7.56 0.18 -12.60
N GLY A 554 6.24 0.14 -12.35
CA GLY A 554 5.42 -1.03 -12.64
C GLY A 554 5.45 -1.47 -14.10
N ILE A 555 5.17 -0.55 -15.02
CA ILE A 555 5.20 -0.83 -16.45
C ILE A 555 6.65 -0.95 -16.92
N ALA A 556 7.52 -0.05 -16.46
CA ALA A 556 8.92 -0.02 -16.89
C ALA A 556 9.68 -1.32 -16.56
N PHE A 557 9.45 -1.92 -15.38
CA PHE A 557 10.12 -3.16 -14.98
C PHE A 557 9.71 -4.34 -15.84
N ARG A 558 8.42 -4.49 -16.12
CA ARG A 558 7.90 -5.54 -17.01
C ARG A 558 8.50 -5.44 -18.40
N ASN A 559 8.32 -4.30 -19.06
CA ASN A 559 8.74 -4.11 -20.44
C ASN A 559 10.26 -4.33 -20.57
N THR A 560 11.03 -3.83 -19.60
CA THR A 560 12.48 -4.06 -19.57
C THR A 560 12.83 -5.55 -19.39
N ALA A 561 12.10 -6.28 -18.53
CA ALA A 561 12.35 -7.69 -18.30
C ALA A 561 12.02 -8.56 -19.53
N GLU A 562 10.94 -8.24 -20.23
CA GLU A 562 10.53 -8.90 -21.49
C GLU A 562 11.55 -8.63 -22.61
N GLU A 563 11.96 -7.38 -22.80
CA GLU A 563 12.96 -7.01 -23.83
C GLU A 563 14.35 -7.60 -23.57
N THR A 564 14.76 -7.69 -22.30
CA THR A 564 16.05 -8.30 -21.94
C THR A 564 16.04 -9.83 -22.05
N GLY A 565 14.86 -10.45 -22.20
CA GLY A 565 14.69 -11.90 -22.24
C GLY A 565 15.12 -12.59 -20.94
N ALA A 566 15.21 -11.86 -19.83
CA ALA A 566 15.62 -12.42 -18.55
C ALA A 566 14.48 -13.25 -17.93
N GLU A 567 14.81 -14.31 -17.20
CA GLU A 567 13.79 -14.98 -16.39
C GLU A 567 13.38 -14.07 -15.22
N PHE A 568 12.08 -13.79 -15.12
CA PHE A 568 11.54 -12.89 -14.10
C PHE A 568 10.25 -13.40 -13.48
N PHE A 569 9.93 -12.89 -12.28
CA PHE A 569 8.64 -13.03 -11.64
C PHE A 569 8.10 -11.65 -11.26
N HIS A 570 6.93 -11.31 -11.81
CA HIS A 570 6.29 -9.99 -11.74
C HIS A 570 4.76 -10.11 -11.54
N GLU A 571 4.37 -11.02 -10.65
CA GLU A 571 2.99 -11.21 -10.19
C GLU A 571 2.85 -10.89 -8.69
N LEU A 572 3.82 -10.15 -8.16
CA LEU A 572 3.79 -9.68 -6.78
C LEU A 572 2.68 -8.64 -6.58
N PHE A 573 2.32 -8.42 -5.31
CA PHE A 573 1.28 -7.48 -4.90
C PHE A 573 1.45 -6.08 -5.48
N GLU A 574 2.62 -5.45 -5.32
CA GLU A 574 2.94 -4.20 -6.04
C GLU A 574 3.60 -4.52 -7.38
N SER A 575 3.17 -3.83 -8.44
CA SER A 575 3.86 -3.86 -9.73
C SER A 575 5.27 -3.27 -9.67
N SER A 576 5.59 -2.46 -8.66
CA SER A 576 6.95 -1.90 -8.52
C SER A 576 7.95 -2.91 -7.93
N TRP A 577 7.55 -4.17 -7.75
CA TRP A 577 8.38 -5.26 -7.24
C TRP A 577 8.58 -6.31 -8.33
N ILE A 578 9.84 -6.64 -8.61
CA ILE A 578 10.20 -7.69 -9.58
C ILE A 578 11.30 -8.58 -9.02
N VAL A 579 11.21 -9.89 -9.29
CA VAL A 579 12.28 -10.84 -9.02
C VAL A 579 12.95 -11.22 -10.34
N LEU A 580 14.27 -11.16 -10.38
CA LEU A 580 15.09 -11.39 -11.57
C LEU A 580 16.28 -12.26 -11.24
N ASP A 581 16.85 -12.94 -12.23
CA ASP A 581 18.13 -13.62 -12.06
C ASP A 581 19.26 -12.62 -11.74
N ALA A 582 20.11 -12.99 -10.78
CA ALA A 582 21.17 -12.12 -10.28
C ALA A 582 22.17 -11.70 -11.38
N VAL A 583 22.33 -12.52 -12.42
CA VAL A 583 23.21 -12.25 -13.57
C VAL A 583 22.63 -11.19 -14.52
N ALA A 584 21.30 -11.07 -14.59
CA ALA A 584 20.60 -10.15 -15.50
C ALA A 584 20.50 -8.71 -14.95
N VAL A 585 20.86 -8.48 -13.68
CA VAL A 585 20.65 -7.18 -13.01
C VAL A 585 21.33 -6.02 -13.73
N ASN A 586 22.56 -6.19 -14.21
CA ASN A 586 23.28 -5.09 -14.84
C ASN A 586 22.70 -4.73 -16.22
N SER A 587 22.36 -5.73 -17.05
CA SER A 587 21.72 -5.49 -18.35
C SER A 587 20.33 -4.87 -18.16
N PHE A 588 19.58 -5.36 -17.18
CA PHE A 588 18.28 -4.80 -16.80
C PHE A 588 18.38 -3.32 -16.41
N MET A 589 19.32 -2.93 -15.53
CA MET A 589 19.49 -1.53 -15.12
C MET A 589 19.89 -0.60 -16.27
N ILE A 590 20.71 -1.09 -17.21
CA ILE A 590 21.10 -0.33 -18.41
C ILE A 590 19.88 -0.06 -19.27
N ARG A 591 19.12 -1.11 -19.63
CA ARG A 591 17.93 -0.99 -20.48
C ARG A 591 16.81 -0.18 -19.83
N LEU A 592 16.61 -0.33 -18.53
CA LEU A 592 15.63 0.45 -17.77
C LEU A 592 15.92 1.97 -17.83
N THR A 593 17.19 2.37 -17.94
CA THR A 593 17.57 3.79 -18.06
C THR A 593 17.01 4.42 -19.34
N GLU A 594 16.82 3.64 -20.39
CA GLU A 594 16.23 4.12 -21.65
C GLU A 594 14.72 4.32 -21.49
N LYS A 595 14.05 3.39 -20.78
CA LYS A 595 12.58 3.32 -20.64
C LYS A 595 11.95 4.21 -19.58
N LEU A 596 12.65 4.51 -18.48
CA LEU A 596 12.07 5.38 -17.45
C LEU A 596 12.00 6.82 -17.99
N LEU A 597 10.83 7.34 -18.37
CA LEU A 597 10.69 8.72 -18.83
C LEU A 597 10.86 9.72 -17.66
#